data_AF-A0A3B9PZP1-F1
#
_entry.id   AF-A0A3B9PZP1-F1
#
_cell.length_a   1.000
_cell.length_b   1.000
_cell.length_c   1.000
_cell.angle_alpha   90.00
_cell.angle_beta   90.00
_cell.angle_gamma   90.00
#
_symmetry.space_group_name_H-M   'P 1'
#
loop_
_entity.id
_entity.type
_entity.pdbx_description
1 polymer ?
#
loop_
_entity_poly.entity_id
_entity_poly.type
_entity_poly.pdbx_seq_one_letter_code
_entity_poly.pdbx_strand_id
1 'polypeptide(L)'
;MFTLNSMDFTLTLAVILLVMGLITFLVGIFILAFKVKSDEFKTITEQSAKIMEKGVVENISGLMENTSSLLQTINQMVKTKAGVGVFLILITFVLFGVAYYLISTL
;
A
#
# COMPACT_ATOMS: atom_id res chain seq x y z
N MET A 1 -22.14 -2.58 -36.71
CA MET A 1 -21.63 -3.65 -35.83
C MET A 1 -20.12 -3.62 -35.96
N PHE A 2 -19.37 -3.39 -34.87
CA PHE A 2 -17.92 -3.37 -34.93
C PHE A 2 -17.41 -4.79 -35.11
N THR A 3 -17.01 -5.14 -36.32
CA THR A 3 -16.31 -6.39 -36.61
C THR A 3 -14.87 -6.23 -36.13
N LEU A 4 -14.66 -6.42 -34.84
CA LEU A 4 -13.31 -6.45 -34.29
C LEU A 4 -12.65 -7.75 -34.77
N ASN A 5 -11.57 -7.61 -35.53
CA ASN A 5 -10.68 -8.72 -35.83
C ASN A 5 -10.00 -9.16 -34.52
N SER A 6 -9.67 -10.44 -34.37
CA SER A 6 -9.00 -10.97 -33.17
C SER A 6 -7.70 -10.22 -32.85
N MET A 7 -7.03 -9.71 -33.89
CA MET A 7 -5.85 -8.85 -33.77
C MET A 7 -6.17 -7.51 -33.09
N ASP A 8 -7.21 -6.80 -33.57
CA ASP A 8 -7.61 -5.48 -33.07
C ASP A 8 -8.10 -5.54 -31.62
N PHE A 9 -8.81 -6.61 -31.28
CA PHE A 9 -9.28 -6.85 -29.91
C PHE A 9 -8.12 -7.04 -28.94
N THR A 10 -7.15 -7.89 -29.31
CA THR A 10 -5.99 -8.22 -28.49
C THR A 10 -5.07 -7.00 -28.33
N LEU A 11 -4.88 -6.20 -29.38
CA LEU A 11 -4.12 -4.95 -29.32
C LEU A 11 -4.80 -3.92 -28.40
N THR A 12 -6.13 -3.76 -28.50
CA THR A 12 -6.90 -2.86 -27.62
C THR A 12 -6.78 -3.28 -26.15
N LEU A 13 -6.88 -4.59 -25.87
CA LEU A 13 -6.72 -5.14 -24.53
C LEU A 13 -5.32 -4.89 -23.96
N ALA A 14 -4.28 -5.09 -24.78
CA ALA A 14 -2.89 -4.85 -24.38
C ALA A 14 -2.64 -3.38 -24.01
N VAL A 15 -3.18 -2.45 -24.80
CA VAL A 15 -3.06 -1.00 -24.51
C VAL A 15 -3.73 -0.65 -23.18
N ILE A 16 -4.94 -1.16 -22.93
CA ILE A 16 -5.65 -0.92 -21.66
C ILE A 16 -4.88 -1.50 -20.49
N LEU A 17 -4.35 -2.73 -20.60
CA LEU A 17 -3.53 -3.34 -19.56
C LEU A 17 -2.25 -2.54 -19.28
N LEU A 18 -1.60 -2.01 -20.31
CA LEU A 18 -0.39 -1.19 -20.16
C LEU A 18 -0.72 0.10 -19.40
N VAL A 19 -1.78 0.81 -19.81
CA VAL A 19 -2.22 2.05 -19.16
C VAL A 19 -2.60 1.79 -17.69
N MET A 20 -3.35 0.73 -17.43
CA MET A 20 -3.71 0.31 -16.06
C MET A 20 -2.48 -0.04 -15.22
N GLY A 21 -1.52 -0.77 -15.80
CA GLY A 21 -0.25 -1.09 -15.17
C GLY A 21 0.54 0.16 -14.79
N LEU A 22 0.59 1.17 -15.68
CA LEU A 22 1.25 2.45 -15.44
C LEU A 22 0.59 3.23 -14.29
N ILE A 23 -0.75 3.30 -14.27
CA ILE A 23 -1.49 3.96 -13.18
C ILE A 23 -1.19 3.27 -11.84
N THR A 24 -1.26 1.94 -11.83
CA THR A 24 -1.02 1.13 -10.62
C THR A 24 0.42 1.29 -10.13
N PHE A 25 1.37 1.42 -11.06
CA PHE A 25 2.78 1.67 -10.76
C PHE A 25 2.99 3.01 -10.07
N LEU A 26 2.43 4.08 -10.65
CA LEU A 26 2.53 5.42 -10.11
C LEU A 26 1.90 5.52 -8.73
N VAL A 27 0.73 4.91 -8.54
CA VAL A 27 0.06 4.84 -7.23
C VAL A 27 0.88 4.02 -6.24
N GLY A 28 1.44 2.88 -6.64
CA GLY A 28 2.30 2.04 -5.80
C GLY A 28 3.55 2.78 -5.31
N ILE A 29 4.24 3.48 -6.23
CA ILE A 29 5.39 4.34 -5.91
C ILE A 29 4.97 5.50 -5.03
N PHE A 30 3.88 6.18 -5.34
CA PHE A 30 3.38 7.31 -4.54
C PHE A 30 3.10 6.85 -3.11
N ILE A 31 2.36 5.75 -2.95
CA ILE A 31 2.07 5.17 -1.64
C ILE A 31 3.37 4.77 -0.91
N LEU A 32 4.42 4.33 -1.62
CA LEU A 32 5.73 3.99 -1.05
C LEU A 32 6.56 5.22 -0.66
N ALA A 33 6.57 6.24 -1.49
CA ALA A 33 7.31 7.49 -1.29
C ALA A 33 6.70 8.33 -0.15
N PHE A 34 5.36 8.37 -0.05
CA PHE A 34 4.65 9.13 0.98
C PHE A 34 4.52 8.41 2.33
N LYS A 35 5.13 7.23 2.46
CA LYS A 35 4.73 6.25 3.48
C LYS A 35 5.38 6.30 4.82
N VAL A 36 6.47 7.02 4.96
CA VAL A 36 7.26 6.98 6.20
C VAL A 36 7.31 8.34 6.87
N LYS A 37 6.56 9.32 6.35
CA LYS A 37 6.29 10.58 7.05
C LYS A 37 4.90 10.61 7.64
N SER A 38 4.50 9.52 8.27
CA SER A 38 3.47 9.59 9.31
C SER A 38 4.12 10.17 10.58
N ASP A 39 4.78 11.33 10.48
CA ASP A 39 5.46 11.97 11.62
C ASP A 39 4.47 12.16 12.77
N GLU A 40 3.20 12.45 12.46
CA GLU A 40 2.11 12.46 13.45
C GLU A 40 1.99 11.14 14.21
N PHE A 41 1.92 9.99 13.53
CA PHE A 41 1.81 8.69 14.19
C PHE A 41 3.09 8.31 14.94
N LYS A 42 4.26 8.67 14.42
CA LYS A 42 5.55 8.47 15.11
C LYS A 42 5.60 9.31 16.39
N THR A 43 5.16 10.55 16.34
CA THR A 43 5.12 11.46 17.48
C THR A 43 4.09 11.01 18.53
N ILE A 44 2.91 10.55 18.10
CA ILE A 44 1.89 9.96 18.99
C ILE A 44 2.44 8.69 19.67
N THR A 45 3.06 7.80 18.89
CA THR A 45 3.67 6.56 19.40
C THR A 45 4.77 6.88 20.43
N GLU A 46 5.66 7.83 20.14
CA GLU A 46 6.74 8.24 21.04
C GLU A 46 6.23 8.94 22.31
N GLN A 47 5.23 9.82 22.19
CA GLN A 47 4.62 10.50 23.34
C GLN A 47 3.83 9.51 24.23
N SER A 48 3.03 8.64 23.63
CA SER A 48 2.27 7.62 24.36
C SER A 48 3.16 6.54 24.96
N ALA A 49 4.28 6.17 24.30
CA ALA A 49 5.29 5.28 24.88
C ALA A 49 5.97 5.91 26.11
N LYS A 50 6.29 7.21 26.07
CA LYS A 50 6.84 7.93 27.23
C LYS A 50 5.86 8.04 28.41
N ILE A 51 4.56 8.18 28.13
CA ILE A 51 3.52 8.18 29.17
C ILE A 51 3.43 6.80 29.85
N MET A 52 3.54 5.73 29.06
CA MET A 52 3.57 4.35 29.54
C MET A 52 4.83 4.04 30.35
N GLU A 53 6.00 4.46 29.87
CA GLU A 53 7.30 4.21 30.51
C GLU A 53 7.46 4.95 31.85
N LYS A 54 6.83 6.12 32.01
CA LYS A 54 6.95 6.91 33.24
C LYS A 54 6.12 6.42 34.43
N GLY A 55 5.41 5.28 34.34
CA GLY A 55 4.64 4.74 35.47
C GLY A 55 3.67 5.77 36.06
N VAL A 56 3.17 6.70 35.24
CA VAL A 56 2.26 7.74 35.68
C VAL A 56 0.96 7.03 36.04
N VAL A 57 0.82 6.87 37.36
CA VAL A 57 -0.34 6.46 38.14
C VAL A 57 -0.47 4.95 38.38
N GLU A 58 -0.05 4.57 39.60
CA GLU A 58 -0.37 3.35 40.36
C GLU A 58 -1.89 3.02 40.48
N ASN A 59 -2.77 3.74 39.76
CA ASN A 59 -4.23 3.55 39.70
C ASN A 59 -4.80 3.46 38.25
N ILE A 60 -3.95 3.43 37.20
CA ILE A 60 -4.38 3.56 35.79
C ILE A 60 -4.02 2.33 34.92
N SER A 61 -3.63 1.21 35.54
CA SER A 61 -3.17 -0.01 34.83
C SER A 61 -4.09 -0.49 33.69
N GLY A 62 -5.42 -0.35 33.83
CA GLY A 62 -6.38 -0.70 32.77
C GLY A 62 -6.37 0.24 31.55
N LEU A 63 -6.02 1.52 31.71
CA LEU A 63 -5.87 2.47 30.60
C LEU A 63 -4.49 2.36 29.93
N MET A 64 -3.48 1.87 30.66
CA MET A 64 -2.15 1.56 30.11
C MET A 64 -2.20 0.41 29.11
N GLU A 65 -2.95 -0.65 29.43
CA GLU A 65 -3.22 -1.77 28.53
C GLU A 65 -3.90 -1.30 27.23
N ASN A 66 -4.90 -0.42 27.36
CA ASN A 66 -5.64 0.11 26.21
C ASN A 66 -4.77 1.04 25.33
N THR A 67 -3.86 1.80 25.94
CA THR A 67 -2.88 2.63 25.23
C THR A 67 -1.86 1.78 24.48
N SER A 68 -1.42 0.66 25.06
CA SER A 68 -0.52 -0.31 24.39
C SER A 68 -1.17 -0.93 23.16
N SER A 69 -2.42 -1.37 23.29
CA SER A 69 -3.21 -1.90 22.17
C SER A 69 -3.37 -0.87 21.04
N LEU A 70 -3.62 0.40 21.38
CA LEU A 70 -3.70 1.48 20.40
C LEU A 70 -2.36 1.72 19.69
N LEU A 71 -1.25 1.77 20.44
CA LEU A 71 0.10 1.90 19.89
C LEU A 71 0.42 0.76 18.92
N GLN A 72 0.08 -0.47 19.31
CA GLN A 72 0.30 -1.66 18.49
C GLN A 72 -0.52 -1.61 17.20
N THR A 73 -1.79 -1.18 17.30
CA THR A 73 -2.68 -1.01 16.15
C THR A 73 -2.17 0.09 15.21
N ILE A 74 -1.71 1.23 15.75
CA ILE A 74 -1.08 2.30 14.96
C ILE A 74 0.14 1.77 14.21
N ASN A 75 0.99 1.01 14.89
CA ASN A 75 2.20 0.45 14.29
C ASN A 75 1.86 -0.59 13.20
N GLN A 76 0.83 -1.41 13.43
CA GLN A 76 0.29 -2.31 12.41
C GLN A 76 -0.28 -1.55 11.20
N MET A 77 -1.01 -0.45 11.40
CA MET A 77 -1.53 0.37 10.30
C MET A 77 -0.42 0.97 9.44
N VAL A 78 0.66 1.47 10.06
CA VAL A 78 1.84 1.99 9.34
C VAL A 78 2.50 0.86 8.54
N LYS A 79 2.68 -0.33 9.14
CA LYS A 79 3.29 -1.49 8.48
C LYS A 79 2.43 -2.06 7.35
N THR A 80 1.11 -2.13 7.53
CA THR A 80 0.16 -2.62 6.52
C THR A 80 0.06 -1.67 5.36
N LYS A 81 0.00 -0.35 5.64
CA LYS A 81 0.20 0.64 4.59
C LYS A 81 1.46 0.22 3.86
N ALA A 82 2.62 0.10 4.52
CA ALA A 82 3.92 -0.28 3.92
C ALA A 82 3.86 -1.48 2.96
N GLY A 83 3.28 -2.58 3.41
CA GLY A 83 3.05 -3.76 2.58
C GLY A 83 2.23 -3.48 1.31
N VAL A 84 1.14 -2.71 1.39
CA VAL A 84 0.24 -2.44 0.24
C VAL A 84 0.96 -1.77 -0.94
N GLY A 85 1.94 -0.91 -0.68
CA GLY A 85 2.67 -0.21 -1.76
C GLY A 85 3.63 -1.15 -2.49
N VAL A 86 4.35 -1.99 -1.75
CA VAL A 86 5.23 -3.01 -2.33
C VAL A 86 4.40 -4.03 -3.12
N PHE A 87 3.24 -4.43 -2.58
CA PHE A 87 2.32 -5.34 -3.25
C PHE A 87 1.78 -4.77 -4.58
N LEU A 88 1.40 -3.48 -4.61
CA LEU A 88 0.97 -2.81 -5.83
C LEU A 88 2.07 -2.78 -6.90
N ILE A 89 3.32 -2.54 -6.52
CA ILE A 89 4.46 -2.56 -7.44
C ILE A 89 4.67 -3.97 -8.03
N LEU A 90 4.57 -5.02 -7.20
CA LEU A 90 4.66 -6.40 -7.70
C LEU A 90 3.55 -6.72 -8.71
N ILE A 91 2.32 -6.28 -8.43
CA ILE A 91 1.19 -6.45 -9.35
C ILE A 91 1.45 -5.73 -10.69
N THR A 92 2.03 -4.53 -10.67
CA THR A 92 2.41 -3.83 -11.90
C THR A 92 3.33 -4.69 -12.77
N PHE A 93 4.36 -5.33 -12.20
CA PHE A 93 5.27 -6.16 -12.98
C PHE A 93 4.55 -7.35 -13.64
N VAL A 94 3.58 -7.94 -12.93
CA VAL A 94 2.72 -9.00 -13.50
C VAL A 94 1.87 -8.44 -14.64
N LEU A 95 1.22 -7.29 -14.46
CA LEU A 95 0.41 -6.64 -15.49
C LEU A 95 1.23 -6.32 -16.75
N PHE A 96 2.44 -5.79 -16.59
CA PHE A 96 3.35 -5.53 -17.71
C PHE A 96 3.82 -6.81 -18.39
N GLY A 97 4.12 -7.87 -17.63
CA GLY A 97 4.46 -9.17 -18.17
C GLY A 97 3.34 -9.76 -19.02
N VAL A 98 2.09 -9.69 -18.53
CA VAL A 98 0.91 -10.15 -19.26
C VAL A 98 0.69 -9.31 -20.51
N ALA A 99 0.78 -7.97 -20.42
CA ALA A 99 0.63 -7.09 -21.57
C ALA A 99 1.68 -7.37 -22.65
N TYR A 100 2.95 -7.57 -22.25
CA TYR A 100 4.04 -7.90 -23.15
C TYR A 100 3.84 -9.26 -23.83
N TYR A 101 3.43 -10.28 -23.07
CA TYR A 101 3.15 -11.60 -23.61
C TYR A 101 2.02 -11.55 -24.66
N LEU A 102 0.98 -10.77 -24.37
CA LEU A 102 -0.19 -10.62 -25.22
C LEU A 102 0.14 -9.90 -26.54
N ILE A 103 1.06 -8.92 -26.51
CA ILE A 103 1.61 -8.27 -27.71
C ILE A 103 2.57 -9.17 -28.47
N SER A 104 3.40 -9.97 -27.78
CA SER A 104 4.36 -10.86 -28.42
C SER A 104 3.71 -12.08 -29.09
N THR A 105 2.48 -12.42 -28.72
CA THR A 105 1.70 -13.53 -29.30
C THR A 105 0.87 -13.07 -30.51
N LEU A 106 0.87 -11.77 -30.80
CA LEU A 106 0.16 -11.13 -31.90
C LEU A 106 0.98 -11.18 -33.19
#